data_AF-A0A447JQN8-F1
#
_entry.id   AF-A0A447JQN8-F1
#
_cell.length_a   1.000
_cell.length_b   1.000
_cell.length_c   1.000
_cell.angle_alpha   90.00
_cell.angle_beta   90.00
_cell.angle_gamma   90.00
#
_symmetry.space_group_name_H-M   'P 1'
#
loop_
_entity.id
_entity.type
_entity.pdbx_description
1 polymer ?
#
loop_
_entity_poly.entity_id
_entity_poly.type
_entity_poly.pdbx_seq_one_letter_code
_entity_poly.pdbx_strand_id
1 'polypeptide(L)'
;MKLSIVEKIGFGAGDMAINVVIIAMQLLLAYFYTDIYGLSAADVGVLFVVVRMIDAIIDPAMGVLTDKLNTRWGRYRPWLLWFAIPFGFAVYLMFITPDMAYMAKLAWAYGTYILMTLVYTAITIPYISMIGVITSDPVERLSANGYRFVMTKIAAFLVTIVVPMLAVWLGRVIRLWAISFRWA
;
A
#
# COMPACT_ATOMS: atom_id res chain seq x y z
N MET A 1 15.62 18.93 18.16
CA MET A 1 15.98 19.80 17.02
C MET A 1 14.68 20.35 16.45
N LYS A 2 14.58 21.65 16.16
CA LYS A 2 13.36 22.20 15.56
C LYS A 2 13.30 21.82 14.09
N LEU A 3 12.15 21.32 13.64
CA LEU A 3 11.96 20.92 12.24
C LEU A 3 11.36 22.09 11.48
N SER A 4 11.95 22.39 10.31
CA SER A 4 11.37 23.33 9.37
C SER A 4 10.05 22.80 8.82
N ILE A 5 9.20 23.72 8.33
CA ILE A 5 7.94 23.36 7.68
C ILE A 5 8.19 22.47 6.46
N VAL A 6 9.27 22.72 5.71
CA VAL A 6 9.65 21.93 4.53
C VAL A 6 9.97 20.48 4.91
N GLU A 7 10.69 20.25 6.01
CA GLU A 7 10.99 18.89 6.49
C GLU A 7 9.72 18.16 6.95
N LYS A 8 8.79 18.86 7.61
CA LYS A 8 7.49 18.30 8.02
C LYS A 8 6.64 17.93 6.81
N ILE A 9 6.62 18.80 5.79
CA ILE A 9 5.93 18.54 4.52
C ILE A 9 6.57 17.36 3.79
N GLY A 10 7.89 17.30 3.69
CA GLY A 10 8.61 16.18 3.08
C GLY A 10 8.33 14.85 3.79
N PHE A 11 8.32 14.86 5.13
CA PHE A 11 7.96 13.69 5.93
C PHE A 11 6.48 13.29 5.77
N GLY A 12 5.57 14.25 5.60
CA GLY A 12 4.19 13.91 5.29
C GLY A 12 4.01 13.37 3.87
N ALA A 13 4.74 13.92 2.90
CA ALA A 13 4.61 13.58 1.49
C ALA A 13 5.09 12.15 1.18
N GLY A 14 6.13 11.66 1.87
CA GLY A 14 6.55 10.26 1.73
C GLY A 14 5.51 9.27 2.26
N ASP A 15 4.87 9.56 3.39
CA ASP A 15 3.77 8.74 3.92
C ASP A 15 2.56 8.79 2.99
N MET A 16 2.27 9.97 2.45
CA MET A 16 1.21 10.18 1.48
C MET A 16 1.39 9.28 0.26
N ALA A 17 2.59 9.24 -0.32
CA ALA A 17 2.89 8.40 -1.49
C ALA A 17 2.65 6.90 -1.21
N ILE A 18 3.06 6.42 -0.03
CA ILE A 18 2.83 5.04 0.42
C ILE A 18 1.33 4.77 0.58
N ASN A 19 0.60 5.70 1.22
CA ASN A 19 -0.83 5.55 1.50
C ASN A 19 -1.70 5.63 0.23
N VAL A 20 -1.30 6.40 -0.79
CA VAL A 20 -2.04 6.46 -2.07
C VAL A 20 -2.26 5.06 -2.65
N VAL A 21 -1.22 4.23 -2.65
CA VAL A 21 -1.29 2.86 -3.19
C VAL A 21 -2.24 2.01 -2.35
N ILE A 22 -2.08 1.99 -1.03
CA ILE A 22 -2.90 1.17 -0.15
C ILE A 22 -4.37 1.58 -0.18
N ILE A 23 -4.67 2.87 -0.20
CA ILE A 23 -6.04 3.35 -0.24
C ILE A 23 -6.68 2.96 -1.57
N ALA A 24 -5.96 3.11 -2.69
CA ALA A 24 -6.46 2.68 -3.99
C ALA A 24 -6.73 1.16 -4.02
N MET A 25 -5.85 0.38 -3.41
CA MET A 25 -6.02 -1.06 -3.27
C MET A 25 -7.24 -1.41 -2.43
N GLN A 26 -7.42 -0.81 -1.25
CA GLN A 26 -8.60 -1.06 -0.41
C GLN A 26 -9.91 -0.78 -1.15
N LEU A 27 -9.91 0.21 -2.06
CA LEU A 27 -11.07 0.60 -2.83
C LEU A 27 -11.42 -0.39 -3.96
N LEU A 28 -10.41 -1.02 -4.57
CA LEU A 28 -10.57 -1.84 -5.77
C LEU A 28 -10.44 -3.35 -5.51
N LEU A 29 -9.75 -3.76 -4.45
CA LEU A 29 -9.30 -5.15 -4.26
C LEU A 29 -10.45 -6.14 -4.11
N ALA A 30 -11.51 -5.77 -3.38
CA ALA A 30 -12.68 -6.61 -3.23
C ALA A 30 -13.34 -6.88 -4.59
N TYR A 31 -13.64 -5.81 -5.34
CA TYR A 31 -14.19 -5.89 -6.69
C TYR A 31 -13.29 -6.68 -7.65
N PHE A 32 -11.97 -6.46 -7.59
CA PHE A 32 -11.03 -7.20 -8.41
C PHE A 32 -11.08 -8.71 -8.12
N TYR A 33 -11.08 -9.12 -6.85
CA TYR A 33 -11.12 -10.54 -6.53
C TYR A 33 -12.46 -11.19 -6.82
N THR A 34 -13.58 -10.49 -6.65
CA THR A 34 -14.92 -11.05 -6.91
C THR A 34 -15.29 -11.03 -8.39
N ASP A 35 -15.24 -9.86 -9.03
CA ASP A 35 -15.83 -9.64 -10.34
C ASP A 35 -14.85 -9.90 -11.50
N ILE A 36 -13.55 -9.70 -11.27
CA ILE A 36 -12.52 -9.88 -12.31
C ILE A 36 -11.85 -11.24 -12.18
N TYR A 37 -11.38 -11.59 -10.97
CA TYR A 37 -10.66 -12.84 -10.75
C TYR A 37 -11.59 -14.06 -10.57
N GLY A 38 -12.84 -13.81 -10.14
CA GLY A 38 -13.90 -14.81 -10.04
C GLY A 38 -13.90 -15.61 -8.73
N LEU A 39 -13.40 -15.04 -7.63
CA LEU A 39 -13.47 -15.66 -6.31
C LEU A 39 -14.82 -15.37 -5.64
N SER A 40 -15.29 -16.30 -4.80
CA SER A 40 -16.51 -16.07 -4.02
C SER A 40 -16.31 -14.94 -3.01
N ALA A 41 -17.34 -14.12 -2.79
CA ALA A 41 -17.29 -13.04 -1.81
C ALA A 41 -17.02 -13.54 -0.38
N ALA A 42 -17.50 -14.75 -0.04
CA ALA A 42 -17.24 -15.38 1.24
C ALA A 42 -15.73 -15.68 1.43
N ASP A 43 -15.09 -16.28 0.41
CA ASP A 43 -13.67 -16.61 0.48
C ASP A 43 -12.79 -15.36 0.51
N VAL A 44 -13.15 -14.32 -0.24
CA VAL A 44 -12.47 -13.01 -0.20
C VAL A 44 -12.60 -12.36 1.18
N GLY A 45 -13.78 -12.44 1.80
CA GLY A 45 -13.99 -11.95 3.16
C GLY A 45 -13.09 -12.65 4.18
N VAL A 46 -13.02 -13.98 4.13
CA VAL A 46 -12.11 -14.77 4.99
C VAL A 46 -10.65 -14.41 4.72
N LEU A 47 -10.26 -14.27 3.45
CA LEU A 47 -8.92 -13.88 3.05
C LEU A 47 -8.50 -12.55 3.69
N PHE A 48 -9.36 -11.53 3.67
CA PHE A 48 -9.06 -10.26 4.32
C PHE A 48 -8.87 -10.38 5.83
N VAL A 49 -9.69 -11.20 6.50
CA VAL A 49 -9.55 -11.43 7.95
C VAL A 49 -8.23 -12.13 8.25
N VAL A 50 -7.90 -13.19 7.52
CA VAL A 50 -6.65 -13.94 7.72
C VAL A 50 -5.44 -13.04 7.54
N VAL A 51 -5.40 -12.23 6.48
CA VAL A 51 -4.27 -11.31 6.25
C VAL A 51 -4.17 -10.25 7.35
N ARG A 52 -5.30 -9.72 7.86
CA ARG A 52 -5.28 -8.81 9.02
C ARG A 52 -4.76 -9.47 10.30
N MET A 53 -5.05 -10.74 10.53
CA MET A 53 -4.50 -11.49 11.67
C MET A 53 -2.98 -11.66 11.54
N ILE A 54 -2.49 -11.89 10.33
CA ILE A 54 -1.07 -11.98 10.03
C ILE A 54 -0.39 -10.61 10.26
N ASP A 55 -0.98 -9.52 9.76
CA ASP A 55 -0.49 -8.15 9.97
C ASP A 55 -0.37 -7.80 11.47
N ALA A 56 -1.34 -8.22 12.29
CA ALA A 56 -1.32 -7.98 13.73
C ALA A 56 -0.09 -8.56 14.45
N ILE A 57 0.55 -9.59 13.87
CA ILE A 57 1.77 -10.20 14.39
C ILE A 57 3.01 -9.57 13.73
N ILE A 58 2.96 -9.34 12.42
CA ILE A 58 4.09 -8.81 11.65
C ILE A 58 4.42 -7.38 12.07
N ASP A 59 3.42 -6.51 12.28
CA ASP A 59 3.65 -5.09 12.56
C ASP A 59 4.52 -4.88 13.82
N PRO A 60 4.22 -5.49 14.99
CA PRO A 60 5.11 -5.44 16.15
C PRO A 60 6.47 -6.10 15.91
N ALA A 61 6.50 -7.26 15.25
CA ALA A 61 7.74 -7.98 14.96
C ALA A 61 8.68 -7.14 14.10
N MET A 62 8.14 -6.44 13.11
CA MET A 62 8.85 -5.52 12.24
C MET A 62 9.36 -4.31 13.03
N GLY A 63 8.56 -3.77 13.96
CA GLY A 63 9.02 -2.72 14.89
C GLY A 63 10.30 -3.13 15.62
N VAL A 64 10.28 -4.29 16.29
CA VAL A 64 11.45 -4.83 17.02
C VAL A 64 12.64 -5.09 16.09
N LEU A 65 12.38 -5.59 14.88
CA LEU A 65 13.41 -5.87 13.88
C LEU A 65 14.12 -4.58 13.42
N THR A 66 13.34 -3.53 13.14
CA THR A 66 13.87 -2.23 12.72
C THR A 66 14.67 -1.52 13.82
N ASP A 67 14.32 -1.73 15.09
CA ASP A 67 15.08 -1.19 16.22
C ASP A 67 16.46 -1.83 16.38
N LYS A 68 16.58 -3.12 16.06
CA LYS A 68 17.83 -3.89 16.20
C LYS A 68 18.78 -3.72 15.02
N LEU A 69 18.26 -3.48 13.82
CA LEU A 69 19.06 -3.38 12.60
C LEU A 69 19.60 -1.96 12.39
N ASN A 70 20.88 -1.77 12.74
CA ASN A 70 21.64 -0.59 12.37
C ASN A 70 22.58 -0.93 11.21
N THR A 71 22.28 -0.39 10.02
CA THR A 71 23.14 -0.57 8.85
C THR A 71 24.08 0.62 8.65
N ARG A 72 25.08 0.44 7.77
CA ARG A 72 26.04 1.49 7.40
C ARG A 72 25.40 2.71 6.73
N TRP A 73 24.19 2.57 6.18
CA TRP A 73 23.44 3.65 5.52
C TRP A 73 22.34 4.25 6.42
N GLY A 74 22.39 3.95 7.72
CA GLY A 74 21.44 4.40 8.72
C GLY A 74 20.42 3.34 9.10
N ARG A 75 19.57 3.67 10.09
CA ARG A 75 18.59 2.74 10.66
C ARG A 75 17.37 2.51 9.75
N TYR A 76 16.80 3.58 9.16
CA TYR A 76 15.51 3.49 8.44
C TYR A 76 15.60 3.68 6.93
N ARG A 77 16.60 4.42 6.42
CA ARG A 77 16.74 4.71 4.98
C ARG A 77 16.87 3.46 4.08
N PRO A 78 17.62 2.40 4.45
CA PRO A 78 17.75 1.22 3.60
C PRO A 78 16.41 0.51 3.36
N TRP A 79 15.54 0.45 4.37
CA TRP A 79 14.24 -0.20 4.26
C TRP A 79 13.39 0.45 3.16
N LEU A 80 13.35 1.78 3.14
CA LEU A 80 12.56 2.51 2.14
C LEU A 80 13.08 2.29 0.72
N LEU A 81 14.40 2.34 0.52
CA LEU A 81 15.01 2.22 -0.81
C LEU A 81 14.98 0.79 -1.33
N TRP A 82 15.29 -0.19 -0.49
CA TRP A 82 15.37 -1.59 -0.91
C TRP A 82 14.02 -2.23 -1.11
N PHE A 83 13.01 -1.87 -0.30
CA PHE A 83 11.68 -2.46 -0.40
C PHE A 83 10.76 -1.71 -1.39
N ALA A 84 11.11 -0.52 -1.86
CA ALA A 84 10.33 0.19 -2.88
C ALA A 84 10.13 -0.64 -4.18
N ILE A 85 11.18 -1.32 -4.66
CA ILE A 85 11.10 -2.16 -5.86
C ILE A 85 10.28 -3.44 -5.59
N PRO A 86 10.55 -4.23 -4.53
CA PRO A 86 9.70 -5.33 -4.10
C PRO A 86 8.24 -4.94 -3.91
N PHE A 87 7.95 -3.72 -3.44
CA PHE A 87 6.59 -3.26 -3.21
C PHE A 87 5.84 -3.10 -4.53
N GLY A 88 6.44 -2.40 -5.50
CA GLY A 88 5.85 -2.29 -6.84
C GLY A 88 5.64 -3.66 -7.50
N PHE A 89 6.60 -4.56 -7.34
CA PHE A 89 6.49 -5.92 -7.87
C PHE A 89 5.39 -6.75 -7.18
N ALA A 90 5.26 -6.64 -5.85
CA ALA A 90 4.21 -7.34 -5.10
C ALA A 90 2.81 -6.82 -5.46
N VAL A 91 2.66 -5.50 -5.63
CA VAL A 91 1.42 -4.91 -6.14
C VAL A 91 1.11 -5.41 -7.54
N TYR A 92 2.10 -5.46 -8.43
CA TYR A 92 1.94 -6.01 -9.78
C TYR A 92 1.48 -7.48 -9.75
N LEU A 93 2.18 -8.34 -8.99
CA LEU A 93 1.82 -9.75 -8.83
C LEU A 93 0.40 -9.95 -8.30
N MET A 94 -0.03 -9.12 -7.36
CA MET A 94 -1.36 -9.20 -6.77
C MET A 94 -2.48 -8.92 -7.79
N PHE A 95 -2.22 -8.07 -8.79
CA PHE A 95 -3.18 -7.77 -9.86
C PHE A 95 -3.01 -8.64 -11.11
N ILE A 96 -2.07 -9.59 -11.13
CA ILE A 96 -2.00 -10.59 -12.20
C ILE A 96 -3.06 -11.67 -11.96
N THR A 97 -3.80 -12.00 -13.02
CA THR A 97 -4.86 -13.01 -13.01
C THR A 97 -4.40 -14.27 -13.76
N PRO A 98 -3.63 -15.17 -13.12
CA PRO A 98 -3.27 -16.43 -13.76
C PRO A 98 -4.52 -17.30 -13.95
N ASP A 99 -4.64 -17.91 -15.13
CA ASP A 99 -5.74 -18.82 -15.40
C ASP A 99 -5.43 -20.19 -14.79
N MET A 100 -6.06 -20.46 -13.65
CA MET A 100 -5.84 -21.67 -12.85
C MET A 100 -7.16 -22.17 -12.27
N ALA A 101 -7.16 -23.41 -11.77
CA ALA A 101 -8.29 -23.96 -11.02
C ALA A 101 -8.62 -23.09 -9.79
N TYR A 102 -9.88 -23.11 -9.34
CA TYR A 102 -10.37 -22.24 -8.26
C TYR A 102 -9.49 -22.23 -7.00
N MET A 103 -9.10 -23.41 -6.50
CA MET A 103 -8.27 -23.52 -5.29
C MET A 103 -6.87 -22.94 -5.49
N ALA A 104 -6.31 -23.08 -6.70
CA ALA A 104 -5.01 -22.47 -7.03
C ALA A 104 -5.14 -20.94 -7.17
N LYS A 105 -6.25 -20.43 -7.71
CA LYS A 105 -6.54 -18.98 -7.73
C LYS A 105 -6.62 -18.41 -6.32
N LEU A 106 -7.33 -19.11 -5.43
CA LEU A 106 -7.46 -18.71 -4.04
C LEU A 106 -6.10 -18.71 -3.34
N ALA A 107 -5.32 -19.78 -3.46
CA ALA A 107 -3.97 -19.86 -2.89
C ALA A 107 -3.05 -18.76 -3.43
N TRP A 108 -3.14 -18.45 -4.72
CA TRP A 108 -2.43 -17.32 -5.33
C TRP A 108 -2.82 -16.00 -4.68
N ALA A 109 -4.12 -15.70 -4.56
CA ALA A 109 -4.60 -14.47 -3.94
C ALA A 109 -4.12 -14.32 -2.48
N TYR A 110 -4.12 -15.41 -1.71
CA TYR A 110 -3.54 -15.41 -0.36
C TYR A 110 -2.04 -15.09 -0.40
N GLY A 111 -1.27 -15.82 -1.21
CA GLY A 111 0.18 -15.66 -1.29
C GLY A 111 0.61 -14.26 -1.72
N THR A 112 0.01 -13.73 -2.79
CA THR A 112 0.34 -12.40 -3.30
C THR A 112 -0.13 -11.29 -2.36
N TYR A 113 -1.31 -11.44 -1.73
CA TYR A 113 -1.78 -10.42 -0.79
C TYR A 113 -0.94 -10.38 0.48
N ILE A 114 -0.57 -11.54 1.05
CA ILE A 114 0.33 -11.63 2.20
C ILE A 114 1.72 -11.08 1.86
N LEU A 115 2.27 -11.42 0.69
CA LEU A 115 3.56 -10.88 0.24
C LEU A 115 3.51 -9.35 0.14
N MET A 116 2.44 -8.82 -0.44
CA MET A 116 2.24 -7.39 -0.58
C MET A 116 2.15 -6.71 0.80
N THR A 117 1.36 -7.24 1.74
CA THR A 117 1.27 -6.66 3.08
C THR A 117 2.57 -6.75 3.86
N LEU A 118 3.30 -7.87 3.77
CA LEU A 118 4.63 -8.02 4.37
C LEU A 118 5.61 -6.94 3.90
N VAL A 119 5.70 -6.74 2.59
CA VAL A 119 6.59 -5.74 1.99
C VAL A 119 6.13 -4.33 2.35
N TYR A 120 4.81 -4.09 2.35
CA TYR A 120 4.24 -2.82 2.78
C TYR A 120 4.59 -2.48 4.23
N THR A 121 4.43 -3.43 5.15
CA THR A 121 4.80 -3.28 6.58
C THR A 121 6.29 -3.01 6.72
N ALA A 122 7.14 -3.68 5.93
CA ALA A 122 8.58 -3.48 5.94
C ALA A 122 9.02 -2.07 5.50
N ILE A 123 8.18 -1.33 4.78
CA ILE A 123 8.40 0.09 4.44
C ILE A 123 7.76 1.00 5.49
N THR A 124 6.50 0.74 5.81
CA THR A 124 5.63 1.67 6.54
C THR A 124 6.04 1.79 8.01
N ILE A 125 6.34 0.68 8.68
CA ILE A 125 6.75 0.71 10.09
C ILE A 125 8.06 1.51 10.29
N PRO A 126 9.16 1.23 9.57
CA PRO A 126 10.35 2.05 9.69
C PRO A 126 10.15 3.50 9.22
N TYR A 127 9.27 3.76 8.25
CA TYR A 127 8.93 5.12 7.83
C TYR A 127 8.33 5.94 8.99
N ILE A 128 7.29 5.41 9.63
CA ILE A 128 6.58 6.11 10.71
C ILE A 128 7.50 6.29 11.93
N SER A 129 8.36 5.31 12.22
CA SER A 129 9.33 5.36 13.31
C SER A 129 10.49 6.34 13.08
N MET A 130 10.74 6.75 11.83
CA MET A 130 11.87 7.62 11.46
C MET A 130 11.83 8.99 12.14
N ILE A 131 10.62 9.54 12.40
CA ILE A 131 10.48 10.84 13.08
C ILE A 131 11.09 10.84 14.50
N GLY A 132 11.11 9.66 15.15
CA GLY A 132 11.73 9.47 16.45
C GLY A 132 13.24 9.70 16.45
N VAL A 133 13.91 9.44 15.32
CA VAL A 133 15.36 9.65 15.16
C VAL A 133 15.66 11.04 14.60
N ILE A 134 14.75 11.64 13.83
CA ILE A 134 14.92 12.98 13.25
C ILE A 134 14.93 14.07 14.32
N THR A 135 14.05 13.99 15.33
CA THR A 135 14.03 14.95 16.43
C THR A 135 13.71 14.28 17.75
N SER A 136 14.31 14.78 18.83
CA SER A 136 14.03 14.38 20.22
C SER A 136 12.89 15.18 20.86
N ASP A 137 12.45 16.27 20.23
CA ASP A 137 11.42 17.17 20.79
C ASP A 137 10.01 16.60 20.56
N PRO A 138 9.24 16.29 21.62
CA PRO A 138 7.89 15.76 21.51
C PRO A 138 6.93 16.68 20.76
N VAL A 139 7.08 18.00 20.89
CA VAL A 139 6.20 18.99 20.23
C VAL A 139 6.44 18.97 18.72
N GLU A 140 7.70 18.88 18.31
CA GLU A 140 8.06 18.79 16.89
C GLU A 140 7.64 17.45 16.27
N ARG A 141 7.76 16.33 17.01
CA ARG A 141 7.24 15.01 16.58
C ARG A 141 5.73 15.03 16.39
N LEU A 142 5.01 15.64 17.33
CA LEU A 142 3.55 15.78 17.25
C LEU A 142 3.16 16.65 16.05
N SER A 143 3.84 17.79 15.87
CA SER A 143 3.63 18.68 14.73
C SER A 143 3.85 17.95 13.41
N ALA A 144 4.98 17.26 13.23
CA ALA A 144 5.29 16.50 12.02
C ALA A 144 4.25 15.39 11.73
N ASN A 145 3.80 14.67 12.76
CA ASN A 145 2.72 13.69 12.60
C ASN A 145 1.38 14.35 12.21
N GLY A 146 1.10 15.56 12.69
CA GLY A 146 -0.05 16.35 12.24
C GLY A 146 -0.02 16.61 10.73
N TYR A 147 1.12 17.07 10.19
CA TYR A 147 1.30 17.23 8.74
C TYR A 147 1.14 15.90 8.00
N ARG A 148 1.73 14.83 8.51
CA ARG A 148 1.63 13.48 7.94
C ARG A 148 0.18 13.00 7.82
N PHE A 149 -0.61 13.13 8.88
CA PHE A 149 -2.01 12.71 8.86
C PHE A 149 -2.85 13.56 7.90
N VAL A 150 -2.66 14.88 7.88
CA VAL A 150 -3.37 15.77 6.94
C VAL A 150 -3.07 15.38 5.49
N MET A 151 -1.80 15.16 5.14
CA MET A 151 -1.41 14.74 3.79
C MET A 151 -1.98 13.38 3.42
N THR A 152 -1.98 12.42 4.34
CA THR A 152 -2.61 11.12 4.13
C THR A 152 -4.11 11.24 3.86
N LYS A 153 -4.81 12.14 4.55
CA LYS A 153 -6.24 12.40 4.30
C LYS A 153 -6.48 13.10 2.96
N ILE A 154 -5.60 14.01 2.54
CA ILE A 154 -5.66 14.60 1.20
C ILE A 154 -5.47 13.52 0.14
N ALA A 155 -4.49 12.63 0.29
CA ALA A 155 -4.32 11.47 -0.60
C ALA A 155 -5.56 10.59 -0.64
N ALA A 156 -6.13 10.26 0.53
CA ALA A 156 -7.34 9.45 0.60
C ALA A 156 -8.47 10.07 -0.21
N PHE A 157 -8.74 11.35 -0.01
CA PHE A 157 -9.77 12.09 -0.71
C PHE A 157 -9.53 12.09 -2.23
N LEU A 158 -8.31 12.43 -2.66
CA LEU A 158 -7.96 12.42 -4.08
C LEU A 158 -8.13 11.03 -4.71
N VAL A 159 -7.65 9.97 -4.05
CA VAL A 159 -7.77 8.59 -4.53
C VAL A 159 -9.23 8.17 -4.67
N THR A 160 -10.08 8.48 -3.69
CA THR A 160 -11.51 8.13 -3.74
C THR A 160 -12.27 8.77 -4.90
N ILE A 161 -11.78 9.90 -5.44
CA ILE A 161 -12.37 10.59 -6.59
C ILE A 161 -11.71 10.15 -7.89
N VAL A 162 -10.38 10.23 -7.94
CA VAL A 162 -9.58 10.04 -9.15
C VAL A 162 -9.62 8.59 -9.62
N VAL A 163 -9.49 7.62 -8.70
CA VAL A 163 -9.42 6.20 -9.09
C VAL A 163 -10.72 5.71 -9.74
N PRO A 164 -11.92 5.92 -9.15
CA PRO A 164 -13.17 5.54 -9.83
C PRO A 164 -13.40 6.31 -11.13
N MET A 165 -13.08 7.61 -11.17
CA MET A 165 -13.23 8.42 -12.39
C MET A 165 -12.36 7.88 -13.53
N LEU A 166 -11.09 7.57 -13.24
CA LEU A 166 -10.19 6.95 -14.20
C LEU A 166 -10.65 5.55 -14.61
N ALA A 167 -11.14 4.74 -13.67
CA ALA A 167 -11.67 3.41 -14.00
C ALA A 167 -12.86 3.48 -14.96
N VAL A 168 -13.79 4.42 -14.75
CA VAL A 168 -14.93 4.64 -15.66
C VAL A 168 -14.45 5.19 -17.01
N TRP A 169 -13.55 6.16 -17.00
CA TRP A 169 -13.04 6.76 -18.23
C TRP A 169 -12.27 5.74 -19.09
N LEU A 170 -11.32 5.01 -18.49
CA LEU A 170 -10.57 3.94 -19.15
C LEU A 170 -11.50 2.80 -19.60
N GLY A 171 -12.47 2.40 -18.78
CA GLY A 171 -13.47 1.39 -19.13
C GLY A 171 -14.31 1.80 -20.34
N ARG A 172 -14.69 3.07 -20.45
CA ARG A 172 -15.38 3.61 -21.65
C ARG A 172 -14.47 3.59 -22.87
N VAL A 173 -13.21 4.00 -22.74
CA VAL A 173 -12.24 4.00 -23.84
C VAL A 173 -12.01 2.57 -24.37
N ILE A 174 -11.83 1.59 -23.48
CA ILE A 174 -11.65 0.18 -23.86
C ILE A 174 -12.90 -0.37 -24.57
N ARG A 175 -14.11 -0.04 -24.08
CA ARG A 175 -15.37 -0.43 -24.75
C ARG A 175 -15.51 0.20 -26.14
N LEU A 176 -15.16 1.47 -26.29
CA LEU A 176 -15.20 2.16 -27.59
C LEU A 176 -14.21 1.55 -28.59
N TRP A 177 -12.99 1.23 -28.14
CA TRP A 177 -12.00 0.51 -28.95
C TRP A 177 -12.45 -0.90 -29.35
N ALA A 178 -13.07 -1.65 -28.42
CA ALA A 178 -13.59 -2.99 -28.72
C ALA A 178 -14.76 -2.96 -29.73
N ILE A 179 -15.56 -1.90 -29.73
CA ILE A 179 -16.64 -1.70 -30.71
C ILE A 179 -16.06 -1.30 -32.08
N SER A 180 -15.05 -0.43 -32.13
CA SER A 180 -14.45 -0.01 -33.40
C SER A 180 -13.74 -1.14 -34.15
N PHE A 181 -13.19 -2.13 -33.43
CA PHE A 181 -12.57 -3.32 -34.03
C PHE A 181 -13.57 -4.43 -34.39
N ARG A 182 -14.81 -4.42 -33.88
CA ARG A 182 -15.86 -5.39 -34.27
C ARG A 182 -16.49 -5.09 -35.64
N TRP A 183 -16.18 -3.95 -36.24
CA TRP A 183 -16.71 -3.49 -37.53
C TRP A 183 -15.63 -3.28 -38.61
N ALA A 184 -14.42 -3.80 -38.38
CA ALA A 184 -13.33 -3.88 -39.35
C ALA A 184 -13.03 -5.36 -39.63
#